data_AF-A0A5J9SLT2-F1
#
_entry.id   AF-A0A5J9SLT2-F1
#
_cell.length_a   1.000
_cell.length_b   1.000
_cell.length_c   1.000
_cell.angle_alpha   90.00
_cell.angle_beta   90.00
_cell.angle_gamma   90.00
#
_symmetry.space_group_name_H-M   'P 1'
#
loop_
_entity.id
_entity.type
_entity.pdbx_description
1 polymer ?
#
loop_
_entity_poly.entity_id
_entity_poly.type
_entity_poly.pdbx_seq_one_letter_code
_entity_poly.pdbx_strand_id
1 'polypeptide(L)'
;METMARKPSSSGKTAAPADAYPSWVILAPYGTHEKEESYSAADVNTLAAARTTTGHSIRAWLRLVPPPTPSPICVHFPESGKHIHPQVIAAHGDSVLFQIVFEEYY
;
A
#
# COMPACT_ATOMS: atom_id res chain seq x y z
N MET A 1 -51.74 0.21 -1.60
CA MET A 1 -50.65 0.44 -2.58
C MET A 1 -49.94 1.71 -2.14
N GLU A 2 -48.93 1.60 -1.27
CA GLU A 2 -48.16 2.77 -0.83
C GLU A 2 -46.68 2.38 -0.78
N THR A 3 -45.89 3.12 -1.56
CA THR A 3 -44.49 2.91 -1.91
C THR A 3 -43.56 3.28 -0.76
N MET A 4 -42.71 2.33 -0.34
CA MET A 4 -41.58 2.62 0.56
C MET A 4 -40.52 3.44 -0.17
N ALA A 5 -40.29 4.68 0.30
CA ALA A 5 -39.15 5.49 -0.09
C ALA A 5 -37.87 4.90 0.52
N ARG A 6 -37.04 4.28 -0.33
CA ARG A 6 -35.75 3.70 0.07
C ARG A 6 -34.72 4.83 0.16
N LYS A 7 -34.31 5.15 1.38
CA LYS A 7 -33.25 6.13 1.69
C LYS A 7 -31.95 5.70 0.97
N PRO A 8 -31.32 6.54 0.13
CA PRO A 8 -30.04 6.19 -0.45
C PRO A 8 -28.98 6.13 0.66
N SER A 9 -28.46 4.93 0.87
CA SER A 9 -27.23 4.67 1.62
C SER A 9 -26.09 5.38 0.87
N SER A 10 -25.70 6.56 1.34
CA SER A 10 -24.46 7.19 0.90
C SER A 10 -23.28 6.44 1.53
N SER A 11 -22.86 5.35 0.91
CA SER A 11 -21.51 4.83 1.07
C SER A 11 -20.59 5.86 0.41
N GLY A 12 -20.28 6.90 1.19
CA GLY A 12 -19.38 7.97 0.81
C GLY A 12 -18.03 7.35 0.50
N LYS A 13 -17.72 7.27 -0.80
CA LYS A 13 -16.35 7.13 -1.27
C LYS A 13 -15.70 8.46 -0.92
N THR A 14 -15.06 8.54 0.25
CA THR A 14 -14.28 9.71 0.65
C THR A 14 -13.10 9.79 -0.30
N ALA A 15 -13.30 10.49 -1.42
CA ALA A 15 -12.20 10.91 -2.27
C ALA A 15 -11.37 11.90 -1.46
N ALA A 16 -10.09 11.57 -1.27
CA ALA A 16 -9.13 12.52 -0.73
C ALA A 16 -9.15 13.78 -1.61
N PRO A 17 -9.06 14.99 -1.03
CA PRO A 17 -9.04 16.21 -1.82
C PRO A 17 -7.88 16.17 -2.82
N ALA A 18 -8.08 16.75 -4.01
CA ALA A 18 -7.08 16.76 -5.09
C ALA A 18 -5.72 17.38 -4.67
N ASP A 19 -5.70 18.16 -3.57
CA ASP A 19 -4.50 18.75 -2.97
C ASP A 19 -3.88 17.91 -1.83
N ALA A 20 -4.39 16.70 -1.56
CA ALA A 20 -3.87 15.83 -0.49
C ALA A 20 -2.50 15.22 -0.83
N TYR A 21 -2.19 15.12 -2.13
CA TYR A 21 -1.00 14.41 -2.61
C TYR A 21 0.04 15.39 -3.15
N PRO A 22 1.31 15.26 -2.73
CA PRO A 22 2.38 16.06 -3.31
C PRO A 22 2.57 15.70 -4.79
N SER A 23 2.96 16.69 -5.61
CA SER A 23 3.19 16.50 -7.05
C SER A 23 4.38 15.60 -7.37
N TRP A 24 5.26 15.39 -6.40
CA TRP A 24 6.39 14.48 -6.45
C TRP A 24 6.69 13.95 -5.04
N VAL A 25 7.31 12.78 -4.95
CA VAL A 25 7.76 12.20 -3.69
C VAL A 25 9.19 11.70 -3.82
N ILE A 26 9.90 11.66 -2.70
CA ILE A 26 11.16 10.94 -2.57
C ILE A 26 10.82 9.55 -2.04
N LEU A 27 11.25 8.48 -2.71
CA LEU A 27 11.06 7.12 -2.23
C LEU A 27 12.21 6.71 -1.31
N ALA A 28 11.88 6.09 -0.18
CA ALA A 28 12.90 5.44 0.63
C ALA A 28 13.45 4.21 -0.13
N PRO A 29 14.78 3.97 -0.10
CA PRO A 29 15.38 2.82 -0.80
C PRO A 29 14.95 1.48 -0.19
N TYR A 30 14.63 1.47 1.10
CA TYR A 30 14.18 0.31 1.85
C TYR A 30 12.76 0.52 2.34
N GLY A 31 11.96 -0.54 2.27
CA GLY A 31 10.58 -0.55 2.73
C GLY A 31 10.41 -1.14 4.13
N THR A 32 9.18 -1.04 4.64
CA THR A 32 8.78 -1.64 5.90
C THR A 32 7.93 -2.89 5.66
N HIS A 33 8.19 -3.93 6.45
CA HIS A 33 7.26 -5.05 6.59
C HIS A 33 6.18 -4.66 7.58
N GLU A 34 4.94 -4.61 7.12
CA GLU A 34 3.79 -4.25 7.95
C GLU A 34 2.91 -5.48 8.20
N LYS A 35 2.45 -5.61 9.45
CA LYS A 35 1.51 -6.68 9.86
C LYS A 35 0.08 -6.32 9.49
N GLU A 36 -0.79 -7.33 9.50
CA GLU A 36 -2.20 -7.24 9.08
C GLU A 36 -2.98 -6.08 9.71
N GLU A 37 -2.70 -5.75 10.97
CA GLU A 37 -3.39 -4.71 11.72
C GLU A 37 -3.08 -3.28 11.24
N SER A 38 -1.98 -3.09 10.51
CA SER A 38 -1.54 -1.76 10.04
C SER A 38 -2.16 -1.34 8.69
N TYR A 39 -3.00 -2.18 8.06
CA TYR A 39 -3.71 -1.81 6.83
C TYR A 39 -4.74 -0.71 7.02
N SER A 40 -5.24 -0.52 8.24
CA SER A 40 -6.21 0.54 8.51
C SER A 40 -5.66 1.93 8.18
N ALA A 41 -4.33 2.08 8.19
CA ALA A 41 -3.62 3.31 7.85
C ALA A 41 -3.09 3.34 6.41
N ALA A 42 -3.34 2.31 5.59
CA ALA A 42 -2.89 2.28 4.20
C ALA A 42 -3.73 3.23 3.34
N ASP A 43 -3.06 4.04 2.53
CA ASP A 43 -3.76 4.90 1.58
C ASP A 43 -4.35 4.07 0.45
N VAL A 44 -5.69 4.12 0.33
CA VAL A 44 -6.46 3.41 -0.70
C VAL A 44 -6.02 3.75 -2.12
N ASN A 45 -5.45 4.94 -2.36
CA ASN A 45 -5.03 5.39 -3.68
C ASN A 45 -3.66 4.83 -4.10
N THR A 46 -2.85 4.32 -3.16
CA THR A 46 -1.53 3.72 -3.47
C THR A 46 -1.49 2.22 -3.24
N LEU A 47 -2.58 1.64 -2.72
CA LEU A 47 -2.68 0.24 -2.40
C LEU A 47 -2.78 -0.62 -3.67
N ALA A 48 -1.80 -1.50 -3.84
CA ALA A 48 -1.80 -2.58 -4.81
C ALA A 48 -1.91 -3.93 -4.09
N ALA A 49 -2.68 -4.85 -4.66
CA ALA A 49 -2.84 -6.21 -4.16
C ALA A 49 -2.69 -7.21 -5.30
N ALA A 50 -1.99 -8.31 -5.05
CA ALA A 50 -1.80 -9.40 -6.02
C ALA A 50 -1.68 -10.75 -5.31
N ARG A 51 -1.42 -11.81 -6.08
CA ARG A 51 -1.06 -13.11 -5.55
C ARG A 51 0.27 -13.56 -6.13
N THR A 52 1.08 -14.23 -5.32
CA THR A 52 2.28 -14.92 -5.81
C THR A 52 1.92 -16.11 -6.69
N THR A 53 2.91 -16.66 -7.38
CA THR A 53 2.80 -17.92 -8.12
C THR A 53 2.41 -19.11 -7.23
N THR A 54 2.73 -19.04 -5.93
CA THR A 54 2.34 -20.02 -4.90
C THR A 54 0.97 -19.75 -4.28
N GLY A 55 0.30 -18.64 -4.63
CA GLY A 55 -1.05 -18.32 -4.18
C GLY A 55 -1.13 -17.39 -2.95
N HIS A 56 0.00 -16.96 -2.38
CA HIS A 56 0.03 -16.05 -1.22
C HIS A 56 -0.37 -14.63 -1.61
N SER A 57 -1.17 -13.98 -0.76
CA SER A 57 -1.75 -12.67 -1.05
C SER A 57 -0.80 -11.52 -0.73
N ILE A 58 -0.02 -11.04 -1.69
CA ILE A 58 0.86 -9.89 -1.48
C ILE A 58 0.08 -8.57 -1.57
N ARG A 59 0.40 -7.62 -0.69
CA ARG A 59 -0.05 -6.23 -0.81
C ARG A 59 1.11 -5.26 -0.63
N ALA A 60 1.07 -4.15 -1.36
CA ALA A 60 2.04 -3.08 -1.22
C ALA A 60 1.34 -1.73 -1.34
N TRP A 61 1.81 -0.73 -0.61
CA TRP A 61 1.33 0.64 -0.69
C TRP A 61 2.45 1.62 -0.35
N LEU A 62 2.25 2.90 -0.67
CA LEU A 62 3.18 3.96 -0.29
C LEU A 62 2.60 4.73 0.89
N ARG A 63 3.41 4.93 1.94
CA ARG A 63 3.09 5.91 2.98
C ARG A 63 3.61 7.26 2.52
N LEU A 64 2.76 8.01 1.84
CA LEU A 64 3.14 9.31 1.27
C LEU A 64 3.37 10.32 2.39
N VAL A 65 4.53 10.96 2.37
CA VAL A 65 4.89 12.07 3.26
C VAL A 65 5.39 13.25 2.41
N PRO A 66 5.15 14.50 2.84
CA PRO A 66 5.63 15.67 2.10
C PRO A 66 7.17 15.66 1.98
N PRO A 67 7.72 15.98 0.79
CA PRO A 67 9.15 16.20 0.63
C PRO A 67 9.67 17.31 1.56
N PRO A 68 10.93 17.25 2.02
CA PRO A 68 12.01 16.36 1.57
C PRO A 68 12.04 14.99 2.28
N THR A 69 11.03 14.66 3.09
CA THR A 69 11.01 13.40 3.82
C THR A 69 10.79 12.23 2.84
N PRO A 70 11.59 11.15 2.90
CA PRO A 70 11.35 9.97 2.07
C PRO A 70 10.06 9.25 2.47
N SER A 71 9.21 8.97 1.49
CA SER A 71 8.02 8.12 1.59
C SER A 71 8.44 6.64 1.53
N PRO A 72 8.18 5.84 2.56
CA PRO A 72 8.50 4.42 2.53
C PRO A 72 7.48 3.61 1.72
N ILE A 73 7.96 2.54 1.09
CA ILE A 73 7.11 1.46 0.59
C ILE A 73 6.78 0.51 1.74
N CYS A 74 5.50 0.28 1.96
CA CYS A 74 5.01 -0.67 2.94
C CYS A 74 4.55 -1.93 2.20
N VAL A 75 5.02 -3.09 2.65
CA VAL A 75 4.68 -4.37 2.04
C VAL A 75 4.13 -5.31 3.10
N HIS A 76 3.05 -5.97 2.73
CA HIS A 76 2.57 -7.14 3.43
C HIS A 76 2.74 -8.39 2.58
N PHE A 77 3.29 -9.41 3.21
CA PHE A 77 3.38 -10.74 2.67
C PHE A 77 2.87 -11.75 3.70
N PRO A 78 1.66 -12.32 3.51
CA PRO A 78 1.09 -13.30 4.41
C PRO A 78 1.75 -14.64 4.12
N GLU A 79 2.95 -14.81 4.64
CA GLU A 79 3.47 -16.09 5.07
C GLU A 79 4.91 -15.93 5.53
N SER A 80 5.21 -16.64 6.62
CA SER A 80 6.46 -17.36 6.89
C SER A 80 7.12 -17.06 8.24
N GLY A 81 6.68 -16.07 9.01
CA GLY A 81 7.43 -15.67 10.21
C GLY A 81 8.89 -15.24 9.90
N LYS A 82 9.24 -15.15 8.61
CA LYS A 82 10.53 -14.67 8.13
C LYS A 82 10.46 -13.15 8.07
N HIS A 83 11.57 -12.54 8.44
CA HIS A 83 11.75 -11.12 8.22
C HIS A 83 11.88 -10.89 6.71
N ILE A 84 11.04 -10.00 6.18
CA ILE A 84 11.14 -9.57 4.78
C ILE A 84 11.77 -8.18 4.72
N HIS A 85 12.60 -7.98 3.70
CA HIS A 85 13.25 -6.71 3.41
C HIS A 85 12.81 -6.23 2.02
N PRO A 86 11.77 -5.39 1.94
CA PRO A 86 11.41 -4.75 0.70
C PRO A 86 12.48 -3.73 0.29
N GLN A 87 12.85 -3.71 -0.98
CA GLN A 87 13.81 -2.75 -1.52
C GLN A 87 13.33 -2.20 -2.86
N VAL A 88 13.34 -0.88 -3.01
CA VAL A 88 13.04 -0.22 -4.27
C VAL A 88 14.22 -0.41 -5.24
N ILE A 89 13.92 -0.91 -6.44
CA ILE A 89 14.91 -1.16 -7.50
C ILE A 89 14.87 -0.05 -8.55
N ALA A 90 13.67 0.37 -8.93
CA ALA A 90 13.47 1.41 -9.92
C ALA A 90 12.14 2.14 -9.69
N ALA A 91 12.07 3.38 -10.14
CA ALA A 91 10.83 4.15 -10.20
C ALA A 91 10.77 4.91 -11.53
N HIS A 92 9.60 4.92 -12.16
CA HIS A 92 9.37 5.61 -13.42
C HIS A 92 7.92 6.10 -13.49
N GLY A 93 7.73 7.42 -13.52
CA GLY A 93 6.40 8.03 -13.53
C GLY A 93 5.60 7.66 -12.29
N ASP A 94 4.49 6.96 -12.49
CA ASP A 94 3.57 6.46 -11.45
C ASP A 94 3.88 5.02 -11.00
N SER A 95 4.92 4.41 -11.56
CA SER A 95 5.24 3.00 -11.36
C SER A 95 6.51 2.83 -10.51
N VAL A 96 6.47 1.89 -9.58
CA VAL A 96 7.61 1.52 -8.71
C VAL A 96 7.86 0.02 -8.81
N LEU A 97 9.09 -0.33 -9.13
CA LEU A 97 9.59 -1.70 -9.08
C LEU A 97 10.33 -1.91 -7.76
N PHE A 98 9.93 -2.94 -7.02
CA PHE A 98 10.59 -3.33 -5.78
C PHE A 98 10.81 -4.85 -5.75
N GLN A 99 11.77 -5.27 -4.95
CA GLN A 99 12.03 -6.67 -4.64
C GLN A 99 11.74 -6.95 -3.16
N ILE A 100 11.44 -8.21 -2.85
CA ILE A 100 11.31 -8.70 -1.48
C ILE A 100 12.39 -9.75 -1.27
N VAL A 101 13.27 -9.51 -0.31
CA VAL A 101 14.27 -10.49 0.14
C VAL A 101 13.79 -11.11 1.46
N PHE A 102 13.87 -12.43 1.56
CA PHE A 102 13.55 -13.16 2.78
C PHE A 102 14.82 -13.44 3.56
N GLU A 103 14.83 -13.10 4.85
CA GLU A 103 15.89 -13.53 5.76
C GLU A 103 15.65 -15.00 6.14
N GLU A 104 16.64 -15.85 5.87
CA GLU A 104 16.58 -17.26 6.24
C GLU A 104 17.45 -17.46 7.48
N TYR A 105 16.79 -17.68 8.63
CA TYR A 105 17.47 -18.05 9.87
C TYR A 105 17.84 -19.55 9.76
N TYR A 106 19.14 -19.83 9.75
CA TYR A 106 19.69 -21.19 9.84
C TYR A 106 19.66 -21.73 11.28
#